data_AF-A0A8C1UB01-F1
#
_entry.id   AF-A0A8C1UB01-F1
#
_cell.length_a   1.000
_cell.length_b   1.000
_cell.length_c   1.000
_cell.angle_alpha   90.00
_cell.angle_beta   90.00
_cell.angle_gamma   90.00
#
_symmetry.space_group_name_H-M   'P 1'
#
loop_
_entity.id
_entity.type
_entity.pdbx_description
1 polymer ?
#
loop_
_entity_poly.entity_id
_entity_poly.type
_entity_poly.pdbx_seq_one_letter_code
_entity_poly.pdbx_strand_id
1 'polypeptide(L)'
;MRIIFLFQMAITAALTVLLTLIQVACGQLEDVIIDRYFIPTHCSREVQVGDYVRYQYNGTFKDGRKFDSSLDKGFPFVGQVGVESKVIPGLDKGVQGMCVNERRKITIPPHLAYGVLGAGLVIPPDATLVFDVLLLDLWNKEDKVQIRILHKQQNCKRTVMPSDFAKINLNKSMDEGLLGMCVGERRSIIIPPFLAYDDKGYGTKVPPYATLIFDVLLVDVFNVKDDVKVEVQKIPQPCRRRAVVGDFIRYHYNGSFQDGTVFDSSYSRNSTYNTFIGLGYVIAGIDKALQGVCVGEWRRVTVPPHLAYGENGSGELIPGSAVLIFDLHIIDFHNPKDRVDIKVIYKPAECNLISSANDLIMYRYNCSLLDGTRLYSSDDYPEPPRVTLGQGKLIAGLDEGLQGMCVLERREITVPPHLAHGTNGASGVPSNAVLLFELELLQLQKGVPEGFLFIWLQDSPEPLFPAMDMNQDQEVPLEEFSAFIKLQVAEGRGRLHPGIDSDVILGDMFKKQDRNADGKITEDELNINVNEDNEVPKHEEL
;
A
#
# COMPACT_ATOMS: atom_id res chain seq x y z
N MET A 1 -21.77 108.51 -50.50
CA MET A 1 -22.32 109.70 -49.82
C MET A 1 -23.55 109.27 -49.05
N ARG A 2 -23.45 109.27 -47.71
CA ARG A 2 -24.53 109.48 -46.73
C ARG A 2 -25.91 108.97 -47.14
N ILE A 3 -26.28 107.75 -46.73
CA ILE A 3 -27.66 107.31 -46.36
C ILE A 3 -27.67 105.80 -46.01
N ILE A 4 -26.77 104.98 -46.57
CA ILE A 4 -26.70 103.53 -46.21
C ILE A 4 -26.08 103.32 -44.80
N PHE A 5 -25.30 104.28 -44.31
CA PHE A 5 -24.70 104.23 -42.96
C PHE A 5 -25.70 104.38 -41.80
N LEU A 6 -26.94 104.81 -42.05
CA LEU A 6 -27.95 105.01 -40.99
C LEU A 6 -28.83 103.77 -40.75
N PHE A 7 -28.89 102.81 -41.67
CA PHE A 7 -29.60 101.54 -41.48
C PHE A 7 -28.75 100.47 -40.77
N GLN A 8 -27.42 100.55 -40.89
CA GLN A 8 -26.50 99.63 -40.21
C GLN A 8 -26.45 99.87 -38.68
N MET A 9 -26.67 101.11 -38.21
CA MET A 9 -26.57 101.44 -36.78
C MET A 9 -27.81 101.06 -35.95
N ALA A 10 -29.00 100.98 -36.56
CA ALA A 10 -30.22 100.62 -35.84
C ALA A 10 -30.35 99.09 -35.62
N ILE A 11 -29.81 98.27 -36.54
CA ILE A 11 -29.82 96.80 -36.41
C ILE A 11 -28.71 96.33 -35.44
N THR A 12 -27.57 97.03 -35.38
CA THR A 12 -26.52 96.72 -34.40
C THR A 12 -26.94 97.05 -32.96
N ALA A 13 -27.75 98.09 -32.73
CA ALA A 13 -28.19 98.46 -31.39
C ALA A 13 -29.26 97.50 -30.81
N ALA A 14 -30.15 96.96 -31.65
CA ALA A 14 -31.15 95.97 -31.23
C ALA A 14 -30.54 94.57 -31.00
N LEU A 15 -29.50 94.20 -31.77
CA LEU A 15 -28.80 92.93 -31.58
C LEU A 15 -27.88 92.95 -30.34
N THR A 16 -27.32 94.12 -29.97
CA THR A 16 -26.52 94.24 -28.74
C THR A 16 -27.37 94.24 -27.47
N VAL A 17 -28.62 94.74 -27.51
CA VAL A 17 -29.52 94.70 -26.34
C VAL A 17 -30.15 93.32 -26.13
N LEU A 18 -30.27 92.50 -27.18
CA LEU A 18 -30.69 91.10 -27.05
C LEU A 18 -29.55 90.16 -26.62
N LEU A 19 -28.28 90.52 -26.87
CA LEU A 19 -27.12 89.79 -26.36
C LEU A 19 -26.71 90.14 -24.92
N THR A 20 -27.21 91.23 -24.33
CA THR A 20 -26.92 91.63 -22.93
C THR A 20 -27.97 91.19 -21.91
N LEU A 21 -28.82 90.21 -22.24
CA LEU A 21 -29.79 89.61 -21.28
C LEU A 21 -29.65 88.08 -21.14
N ILE A 22 -28.56 87.48 -21.64
CA ILE A 22 -28.19 86.10 -21.32
C ILE A 22 -26.76 86.10 -20.76
N GLN A 23 -26.54 86.85 -19.68
CA GLN A 23 -25.57 86.41 -18.67
C GLN A 23 -26.31 85.44 -17.75
N VAL A 24 -26.48 84.20 -18.24
CA VAL A 24 -26.65 83.08 -17.33
C VAL A 24 -25.37 83.05 -16.52
N ALA A 25 -25.51 83.28 -15.22
CA ALA A 25 -24.47 83.01 -14.25
C ALA A 25 -24.11 81.52 -14.38
N CYS A 26 -23.06 81.22 -15.14
CA CYS A 26 -22.42 79.91 -15.11
C CYS A 26 -21.65 79.85 -13.79
N GLY A 27 -22.35 79.52 -12.71
CA GLY A 27 -21.70 79.09 -11.47
C GLY A 27 -20.87 77.85 -11.77
N GLN A 28 -19.67 77.74 -11.19
CA GLN A 28 -18.89 76.50 -11.24
C GLN A 28 -19.78 75.35 -10.77
N LEU A 29 -20.04 74.38 -11.66
CA LEU A 29 -20.71 73.15 -11.29
C LEU A 29 -19.85 72.44 -10.24
N GLU A 30 -20.42 72.20 -9.06
CA GLU A 30 -19.75 71.49 -7.96
C GLU A 30 -19.33 70.08 -8.40
N ASP A 31 -18.12 69.62 -8.09
CA ASP A 31 -17.73 68.23 -8.36
C ASP A 31 -18.03 67.34 -7.15
N VAL A 32 -17.80 66.03 -7.30
CA VAL A 32 -17.96 65.06 -6.20
C VAL A 32 -17.02 65.39 -5.04
N ILE A 33 -17.54 65.40 -3.82
CA ILE A 33 -16.73 65.56 -2.60
C ILE A 33 -16.38 64.17 -2.05
N ILE A 34 -15.09 63.88 -1.94
CA ILE A 34 -14.57 62.61 -1.45
C ILE A 34 -13.96 62.82 -0.05
N ASP A 35 -14.54 62.17 0.95
CA ASP A 35 -14.07 62.15 2.33
C ASP A 35 -13.54 60.75 2.68
N ARG A 36 -12.21 60.60 2.64
CA ARG A 36 -11.52 59.34 2.94
C ARG A 36 -11.25 59.27 4.44
N TYR A 37 -12.02 58.47 5.16
CA TYR A 37 -11.90 58.35 6.61
C TYR A 37 -11.16 57.08 7.06
N PHE A 38 -10.98 56.11 6.17
CA PHE A 38 -10.14 54.95 6.43
C PHE A 38 -9.38 54.54 5.17
N ILE A 39 -8.06 54.68 5.19
CA ILE A 39 -7.16 54.26 4.12
C ILE A 39 -6.29 53.12 4.68
N PRO A 40 -6.21 51.96 4.00
CA PRO A 40 -5.36 50.86 4.44
C PRO A 40 -3.88 51.26 4.43
N THR A 41 -3.09 50.71 5.35
CA THR A 41 -1.65 50.99 5.47
C THR A 41 -0.85 50.56 4.24
N HIS A 42 -1.34 49.56 3.51
CA HIS A 42 -0.78 49.08 2.26
C HIS A 42 -1.82 49.15 1.16
N CYS A 43 -1.53 49.95 0.14
CA CYS A 43 -2.29 50.03 -1.09
C CYS A 43 -1.41 49.57 -2.24
N SER A 44 -1.60 48.33 -2.69
CA SER A 44 -0.83 47.75 -3.79
C SER A 44 -1.24 48.34 -5.15
N ARG A 45 -2.51 48.72 -5.28
CA ARG A 45 -3.12 49.26 -6.51
C ARG A 45 -4.30 50.15 -6.13
N GLU A 46 -4.40 51.28 -6.81
CA GLU A 46 -5.59 52.13 -6.78
C GLU A 46 -6.50 51.84 -7.98
N VAL A 47 -7.81 51.97 -7.78
CA VAL A 47 -8.82 51.83 -8.85
C VAL A 47 -8.53 52.76 -10.02
N GLN A 48 -8.31 52.19 -11.21
CA GLN A 48 -8.17 52.92 -12.47
C GLN A 48 -9.39 52.71 -13.39
N VAL A 49 -9.48 53.53 -14.44
CA VAL A 49 -10.48 53.34 -15.50
C VAL A 49 -10.24 51.99 -16.20
N GLY A 50 -11.31 51.23 -16.41
CA GLY A 50 -11.29 49.89 -16.97
C GLY A 50 -11.19 48.77 -15.94
N ASP A 51 -10.89 49.09 -14.68
CA ASP A 51 -10.83 48.09 -13.61
C ASP A 51 -12.22 47.63 -13.18
N TYR A 52 -12.31 46.38 -12.76
CA TYR A 52 -13.48 45.85 -12.09
C TYR A 52 -13.33 46.01 -10.58
N VAL A 53 -14.39 46.49 -9.96
CA VAL A 53 -14.46 46.71 -8.51
C VAL A 53 -15.61 45.91 -7.92
N ARG A 54 -15.40 45.44 -6.69
CA ARG A 54 -16.46 44.91 -5.83
C ARG A 54 -16.49 45.71 -4.55
N TYR A 55 -17.61 46.36 -4.23
CA TYR A 55 -17.73 47.19 -3.03
C TYR A 55 -19.08 47.07 -2.35
N GLN A 56 -19.09 47.33 -1.04
CA GLN A 56 -20.32 47.55 -0.28
C GLN A 56 -20.58 49.05 -0.20
N TYR A 57 -21.84 49.46 -0.27
CA TYR A 57 -22.25 50.84 -0.11
C TYR A 57 -23.52 50.98 0.73
N ASN A 58 -23.63 52.13 1.37
CA ASN A 58 -24.87 52.64 1.96
C ASN A 58 -25.15 54.04 1.40
N GLY A 59 -26.27 54.19 0.69
CA GLY A 59 -26.72 55.41 0.05
C GLY A 59 -27.73 56.16 0.92
N THR A 60 -27.38 57.38 1.32
CA THR A 60 -28.22 58.26 2.15
C THR A 60 -28.36 59.65 1.53
N PHE A 61 -29.40 60.39 1.90
CA PHE A 61 -29.48 61.82 1.65
C PHE A 61 -28.60 62.60 2.64
N LYS A 62 -28.43 63.92 2.42
CA LYS A 62 -27.70 64.81 3.34
C LYS A 62 -28.24 64.80 4.78
N ASP A 63 -29.54 64.53 4.95
CA ASP A 63 -30.20 64.43 6.26
C ASP A 63 -30.01 63.04 6.94
N GLY A 64 -29.29 62.12 6.30
CA GLY A 64 -29.00 60.78 6.81
C GLY A 64 -30.07 59.74 6.51
N ARG A 65 -31.21 60.10 5.89
CA ARG A 65 -32.22 59.11 5.48
C ARG A 65 -31.65 58.20 4.39
N LYS A 66 -31.68 56.89 4.62
CA LYS A 66 -31.21 55.85 3.69
C LYS A 66 -32.21 55.65 2.55
N PHE A 67 -31.71 55.57 1.31
CA PHE A 67 -32.51 55.25 0.12
C PHE A 67 -32.10 53.96 -0.57
N ASP A 68 -30.85 53.52 -0.42
CA ASP A 68 -30.36 52.26 -1.00
C ASP A 68 -29.14 51.71 -0.22
N SER A 69 -28.94 50.39 -0.20
CA SER A 69 -27.82 49.74 0.49
C SER A 69 -27.56 48.35 -0.09
N SER A 70 -26.31 48.06 -0.44
CA SER A 70 -25.92 46.72 -0.86
C SER A 70 -25.89 45.72 0.31
N LEU A 71 -25.73 46.22 1.54
CA LEU A 71 -25.82 45.38 2.75
C LEU A 71 -27.25 44.86 2.94
N ASP A 72 -28.26 45.70 2.66
CA ASP A 72 -29.67 45.31 2.77
C ASP A 72 -30.07 44.31 1.68
N LYS A 73 -29.45 44.41 0.50
CA LYS A 73 -29.63 43.49 -0.63
C LYS A 73 -28.92 42.15 -0.42
N GLY A 74 -27.98 42.08 0.53
CA GLY A 74 -27.23 40.87 0.86
C GLY A 74 -26.06 40.54 -0.08
N PHE A 75 -25.79 41.36 -1.10
CA PHE A 75 -24.67 41.16 -2.02
C PHE A 75 -24.00 42.49 -2.40
N PRO A 76 -22.66 42.53 -2.52
CA PRO A 76 -21.94 43.74 -2.91
C PRO A 76 -22.21 44.12 -4.37
N PHE A 77 -22.00 45.39 -4.70
CA PHE A 77 -22.00 45.83 -6.08
C PHE A 77 -20.75 45.34 -6.80
N VAL A 78 -20.89 44.93 -8.06
CA VAL A 78 -19.79 44.58 -8.97
C VAL A 78 -19.96 45.32 -10.28
N GLY A 79 -18.92 46.01 -10.74
CA GLY A 79 -18.96 46.75 -11.99
C GLY A 79 -17.58 47.17 -12.48
N GLN A 80 -17.51 47.57 -13.74
CA GLN A 80 -16.31 48.13 -14.36
C GLN A 80 -16.34 49.66 -14.24
N VAL A 81 -15.22 50.26 -13.84
CA VAL A 81 -15.11 51.71 -13.60
C VAL A 81 -14.78 52.45 -14.90
N GLY A 82 -15.49 53.52 -15.20
CA GLY A 82 -15.18 54.44 -16.30
C GLY A 82 -15.43 53.91 -17.72
N VAL A 83 -16.07 52.75 -17.90
CA VAL A 83 -16.44 52.17 -19.20
C VAL A 83 -17.92 51.78 -19.17
N GLU A 84 -18.75 52.38 -20.04
CA GLU A 84 -20.22 52.17 -20.10
C GLU A 84 -20.87 52.08 -18.71
N SER A 85 -20.76 53.15 -17.92
CA SER A 85 -21.16 53.15 -16.50
C SER A 85 -22.64 52.76 -16.33
N LYS A 86 -22.88 51.62 -15.68
CA LYS A 86 -24.20 51.20 -15.17
C LYS A 86 -24.61 51.96 -13.89
N VAL A 87 -23.74 52.81 -13.38
CA VAL A 87 -23.94 53.62 -12.18
C VAL A 87 -23.93 55.11 -12.51
N ILE A 88 -24.42 55.93 -11.58
CA ILE A 88 -24.42 57.38 -11.75
C ILE A 88 -22.98 57.93 -11.90
N PRO A 89 -22.75 58.95 -12.75
CA PRO A 89 -21.40 59.46 -13.05
C PRO A 89 -20.59 59.86 -11.82
N GLY A 90 -21.24 60.43 -10.80
CA GLY A 90 -20.56 60.84 -9.58
C GLY A 90 -20.09 59.69 -8.71
N LEU A 91 -20.77 58.53 -8.76
CA LEU A 91 -20.33 57.35 -8.03
C LEU A 91 -19.17 56.69 -8.76
N ASP A 92 -19.23 56.61 -10.10
CA ASP A 92 -18.14 56.11 -10.93
C ASP A 92 -16.85 56.92 -10.74
N LYS A 93 -16.94 58.25 -10.80
CA LYS A 93 -15.83 59.16 -10.45
C LYS A 93 -15.38 58.97 -9.00
N GLY A 94 -16.34 58.87 -8.09
CA GLY A 94 -16.09 58.77 -6.66
C GLY A 94 -15.40 57.48 -6.23
N VAL A 95 -15.51 56.38 -7.00
CA VAL A 95 -14.82 55.11 -6.74
C VAL A 95 -13.42 55.03 -7.38
N GLN A 96 -13.02 55.96 -8.23
CA GLN A 96 -11.64 56.01 -8.76
C GLN A 96 -10.64 56.38 -7.65
N GLY A 97 -9.39 55.88 -7.76
CA GLY A 97 -8.34 56.16 -6.79
C GLY A 97 -8.54 55.52 -5.40
N MET A 98 -9.43 54.53 -5.30
CA MET A 98 -9.68 53.76 -4.07
C MET A 98 -8.68 52.63 -3.90
N CYS A 99 -8.33 52.29 -2.67
CA CYS A 99 -7.59 51.08 -2.32
C CYS A 99 -8.51 49.98 -1.78
N VAL A 100 -8.18 48.70 -2.01
CA VAL A 100 -8.92 47.58 -1.41
C VAL A 100 -8.89 47.71 0.12
N ASN A 101 -10.04 47.54 0.77
CA ASN A 101 -10.33 47.83 2.18
C ASN A 101 -10.43 49.31 2.57
N GLU A 102 -10.26 50.25 1.65
CA GLU A 102 -10.54 51.68 1.91
C GLU A 102 -12.03 51.90 2.19
N ARG A 103 -12.32 52.80 3.12
CA ARG A 103 -13.66 53.34 3.34
C ARG A 103 -13.68 54.85 3.12
N ARG A 104 -14.69 55.31 2.38
CA ARG A 104 -14.88 56.73 2.12
C ARG A 104 -16.34 57.09 1.92
N LYS A 105 -16.63 58.35 2.19
CA LYS A 105 -17.91 58.97 1.89
C LYS A 105 -17.79 59.79 0.62
N ILE A 106 -18.72 59.57 -0.31
CA ILE A 106 -18.77 60.20 -1.62
C ILE A 106 -20.06 61.02 -1.66
N THR A 107 -19.94 62.36 -1.64
CA THR A 107 -21.09 63.27 -1.75
C THR A 107 -21.21 63.74 -3.20
N ILE A 108 -22.33 63.38 -3.83
CA ILE A 108 -22.56 63.53 -5.27
C ILE A 108 -23.61 64.62 -5.50
N PRO A 109 -23.25 65.74 -6.15
CA PRO A 109 -24.21 66.80 -6.48
C PRO A 109 -25.22 66.31 -7.53
N PRO A 110 -26.41 66.94 -7.61
CA PRO A 110 -27.52 66.38 -8.39
C PRO A 110 -27.20 66.15 -9.86
N HIS A 111 -26.42 67.03 -10.51
CA HIS A 111 -26.07 66.91 -11.93
C HIS A 111 -25.09 65.76 -12.24
N LEU A 112 -24.43 65.17 -11.23
CA LEU A 112 -23.64 63.94 -11.34
C LEU A 112 -24.40 62.72 -10.78
N ALA A 113 -25.64 62.91 -10.33
CA ALA A 113 -26.57 61.88 -9.85
C ALA A 113 -27.78 61.75 -10.82
N TYR A 114 -29.00 62.06 -10.35
CA TYR A 114 -30.25 61.93 -11.12
C TYR A 114 -30.85 63.28 -11.58
N GLY A 115 -30.17 64.40 -11.29
CA GLY A 115 -30.53 65.75 -11.74
C GLY A 115 -31.94 66.21 -11.35
N VAL A 116 -32.49 67.11 -12.15
CA VAL A 116 -33.82 67.73 -11.96
C VAL A 116 -34.99 66.75 -12.07
N LEU A 117 -34.75 65.54 -12.61
CA LEU A 117 -35.79 64.54 -12.78
C LEU A 117 -35.92 63.64 -11.54
N GLY A 118 -34.84 63.49 -10.75
CA GLY A 118 -34.79 62.48 -9.71
C GLY A 118 -34.86 61.05 -10.27
N ALA A 119 -35.13 60.07 -9.41
CA ALA A 119 -35.24 58.67 -9.79
C ALA A 119 -36.41 57.98 -9.07
N GLY A 120 -37.41 57.58 -9.87
CA GLY A 120 -38.60 56.89 -9.38
C GLY A 120 -39.34 57.71 -8.32
N LEU A 121 -39.86 57.02 -7.31
CA LEU A 121 -40.53 57.65 -6.15
C LEU A 121 -39.61 57.80 -4.93
N VAL A 122 -38.36 57.37 -5.04
CA VAL A 122 -37.44 57.24 -3.91
C VAL A 122 -36.46 58.41 -3.86
N ILE A 123 -35.96 58.86 -5.02
CA ILE A 123 -34.96 59.93 -5.11
C ILE A 123 -35.63 61.19 -5.67
N PRO A 124 -35.78 62.26 -4.87
CA PRO A 124 -36.38 63.51 -5.33
C PRO A 124 -35.53 64.23 -6.41
N PRO A 125 -36.15 65.11 -7.20
CA PRO A 125 -35.46 66.12 -8.01
C PRO A 125 -34.40 66.89 -7.23
N ASP A 126 -33.27 67.17 -7.88
CA ASP A 126 -32.17 67.99 -7.35
C ASP A 126 -31.59 67.50 -6.00
N ALA A 127 -31.74 66.21 -5.71
CA ALA A 127 -31.22 65.61 -4.49
C ALA A 127 -29.69 65.42 -4.54
N THR A 128 -29.00 65.89 -3.50
CA THR A 128 -27.60 65.50 -3.25
C THR A 128 -27.56 64.13 -2.57
N LEU A 129 -26.78 63.21 -3.13
CA LEU A 129 -26.64 61.85 -2.60
C LEU A 129 -25.32 61.69 -1.86
N VAL A 130 -25.32 60.86 -0.82
CA VAL A 130 -24.14 60.54 -0.02
C VAL A 130 -23.99 59.03 0.00
N PHE A 131 -22.86 58.52 -0.50
CA PHE A 131 -22.55 57.09 -0.48
C PHE A 131 -21.40 56.83 0.48
N ASP A 132 -21.62 55.99 1.49
CA ASP A 132 -20.55 55.43 2.31
C ASP A 132 -20.12 54.09 1.70
N VAL A 133 -18.89 54.02 1.18
CA VAL A 133 -18.40 52.92 0.34
C VAL A 133 -17.21 52.24 1.01
N LEU A 134 -17.24 50.90 1.06
CA LEU A 134 -16.12 50.03 1.40
C LEU A 134 -15.71 49.21 0.17
N LEU A 135 -14.50 49.44 -0.35
CA LEU A 135 -13.99 48.64 -1.46
C LEU A 135 -13.54 47.27 -0.94
N LEU A 136 -14.11 46.19 -1.47
CA LEU A 136 -13.81 44.81 -1.08
C LEU A 136 -12.79 44.15 -1.99
N ASP A 137 -12.82 44.44 -3.30
CA ASP A 137 -11.98 43.77 -4.30
C ASP A 137 -11.75 44.67 -5.51
N LEU A 138 -10.60 44.47 -6.16
CA LEU A 138 -10.15 45.21 -7.34
C LEU A 138 -9.38 44.27 -8.26
N TRP A 139 -9.83 44.12 -9.50
CA TRP A 139 -9.14 43.30 -10.50
C TRP A 139 -9.31 43.84 -11.91
N ASN A 140 -8.50 43.32 -12.81
CA ASN A 140 -8.59 43.53 -14.25
C ASN A 140 -8.41 42.18 -14.97
N LYS A 141 -9.03 42.00 -16.14
CA LYS A 141 -8.90 40.81 -17.00
C LYS A 141 -7.46 40.49 -17.40
N GLU A 142 -6.57 41.48 -17.39
CA GLU A 142 -5.14 41.25 -17.63
C GLU A 142 -4.36 40.74 -16.40
N ASP A 143 -4.98 40.71 -15.22
CA ASP A 143 -4.32 40.23 -14.00
C ASP A 143 -3.96 38.74 -14.12
N LYS A 144 -2.84 38.36 -13.51
CA LYS A 144 -2.36 36.97 -13.47
C LYS A 144 -2.33 36.45 -12.05
N VAL A 145 -2.15 35.14 -11.90
CA VAL A 145 -1.88 34.53 -10.61
C VAL A 145 -0.64 35.20 -10.01
N GLN A 146 -0.77 35.76 -8.81
CA GLN A 146 0.36 36.37 -8.11
C GLN A 146 0.93 35.37 -7.12
N ILE A 147 2.24 35.17 -7.18
CA ILE A 147 2.95 34.22 -6.34
C ILE A 147 3.92 34.99 -5.45
N ARG A 148 3.72 34.91 -4.13
CA ARG A 148 4.63 35.47 -3.15
C ARG A 148 5.31 34.33 -2.38
N ILE A 149 6.62 34.20 -2.53
CA ILE A 149 7.40 33.23 -1.77
C ILE A 149 7.54 33.75 -0.33
N LEU A 150 6.97 33.02 0.64
CA LEU A 150 7.02 33.36 2.06
C LEU A 150 8.27 32.77 2.73
N HIS A 151 8.64 31.55 2.33
CA HIS A 151 9.84 30.88 2.81
C HIS A 151 10.45 30.06 1.68
N LYS A 152 11.74 30.28 1.38
CA LYS A 152 12.47 29.56 0.35
C LYS A 152 13.44 28.55 0.97
N GLN A 153 13.43 27.32 0.46
CA GLN A 153 14.39 26.30 0.88
C GLN A 153 15.75 26.53 0.22
N GLN A 154 16.84 26.50 0.99
CA GLN A 154 18.20 26.73 0.46
C GLN A 154 18.72 25.56 -0.37
N ASN A 155 18.36 24.33 0.02
CA ASN A 155 18.77 23.11 -0.68
C ASN A 155 17.55 22.42 -1.30
N CYS A 156 17.26 22.78 -2.55
CA CYS A 156 16.13 22.22 -3.30
C CYS A 156 16.61 21.08 -4.18
N LYS A 157 16.31 19.83 -3.76
CA LYS A 157 16.65 18.63 -4.53
C LYS A 157 15.77 18.45 -5.77
N ARG A 158 14.49 18.86 -5.67
CA ARG A 158 13.49 18.75 -6.74
C ARG A 158 12.48 19.89 -6.61
N THR A 159 12.02 20.40 -7.75
CA THR A 159 10.90 21.34 -7.88
C THR A 159 9.69 20.66 -8.52
N VAL A 160 8.50 21.18 -8.25
CA VAL A 160 7.27 20.79 -8.98
C VAL A 160 7.43 21.08 -10.47
N MET A 161 7.15 20.08 -11.31
CA MET A 161 7.19 20.17 -12.77
C MET A 161 5.80 19.96 -13.38
N PRO A 162 5.54 20.40 -14.64
CA PRO A 162 4.25 20.17 -15.30
C PRO A 162 3.81 18.71 -15.35
N SER A 163 4.76 17.77 -15.41
CA SER A 163 4.48 16.32 -15.40
C SER A 163 3.92 15.79 -14.07
N ASP A 164 3.99 16.57 -12.99
CA ASP A 164 3.59 16.13 -11.66
C ASP A 164 2.08 16.36 -11.39
N PHE A 165 1.42 17.18 -12.21
CA PHE A 165 -0.03 17.45 -12.11
C PHE A 165 -0.91 16.42 -12.84
N ALA A 166 -0.33 15.31 -13.31
CA ALA A 166 -0.95 14.38 -14.27
C ALA A 166 -2.29 13.73 -13.84
N LYS A 167 -2.76 13.96 -12.62
CA LYS A 167 -4.08 13.54 -12.13
C LYS A 167 -4.80 14.55 -11.23
N ILE A 168 -4.20 15.71 -10.98
CA ILE A 168 -4.74 16.62 -9.97
C ILE A 168 -5.77 17.52 -10.64
N ASN A 169 -7.04 17.38 -10.28
CA ASN A 169 -8.12 18.29 -10.66
C ASN A 169 -8.03 19.60 -9.87
N LEU A 170 -6.84 20.20 -9.80
CA LEU A 170 -6.70 21.56 -9.32
C LEU A 170 -7.11 22.49 -10.46
N ASN A 171 -7.76 23.60 -10.12
CA ASN A 171 -8.01 24.65 -11.10
C ASN A 171 -6.64 25.07 -11.68
N LYS A 172 -6.53 25.17 -13.01
CA LYS A 172 -5.30 25.50 -13.77
C LYS A 172 -4.47 26.64 -13.15
N SER A 173 -5.15 27.58 -12.49
CA SER A 173 -4.55 28.72 -11.79
C SER A 173 -3.75 28.33 -10.53
N MET A 174 -4.16 27.28 -9.80
CA MET A 174 -3.39 26.77 -8.67
C MET A 174 -2.12 26.04 -9.15
N ASP A 175 -2.22 25.28 -10.24
CA ASP A 175 -1.05 24.60 -10.83
C ASP A 175 0.04 25.61 -11.19
N GLU A 176 -0.34 26.76 -11.76
CA GLU A 176 0.57 27.89 -12.03
C GLU A 176 1.28 28.38 -10.76
N GLY A 177 0.55 28.48 -9.64
CA GLY A 177 1.10 28.88 -8.35
C GLY A 177 2.09 27.87 -7.73
N LEU A 178 1.83 26.58 -7.93
CA LEU A 178 2.63 25.47 -7.40
C LEU A 178 3.86 25.15 -8.27
N LEU A 179 3.83 25.49 -9.56
CA LEU A 179 4.94 25.22 -10.48
C LEU A 179 6.26 25.81 -9.97
N GLY A 180 7.33 25.00 -10.03
CA GLY A 180 8.67 25.39 -9.58
C GLY A 180 8.84 25.49 -8.06
N MET A 181 7.84 25.08 -7.27
CA MET A 181 7.94 25.09 -5.81
C MET A 181 8.80 23.93 -5.30
N CYS A 182 9.62 24.19 -4.28
CA CYS A 182 10.50 23.21 -3.65
C CYS A 182 9.84 22.56 -2.44
N VAL A 183 10.16 21.29 -2.16
CA VAL A 183 9.69 20.63 -0.93
C VAL A 183 10.19 21.41 0.30
N GLY A 184 9.28 21.72 1.22
CA GLY A 184 9.47 22.59 2.39
C GLY A 184 9.27 24.09 2.12
N GLU A 185 9.10 24.52 0.87
CA GLU A 185 8.82 25.92 0.53
C GLU A 185 7.42 26.35 0.98
N ARG A 186 7.25 27.63 1.34
CA ARG A 186 5.93 28.24 1.58
C ARG A 186 5.66 29.37 0.59
N ARG A 187 4.47 29.38 0.00
CA ARG A 187 4.01 30.42 -0.94
C ARG A 187 2.63 30.94 -0.54
N SER A 188 2.40 32.22 -0.78
CA SER A 188 1.05 32.80 -0.85
C SER A 188 0.68 32.94 -2.33
N ILE A 189 -0.37 32.26 -2.76
CA ILE A 189 -0.87 32.24 -4.14
C ILE A 189 -2.18 33.03 -4.17
N ILE A 190 -2.20 34.12 -4.93
CA ILE A 190 -3.35 35.01 -5.06
C ILE A 190 -3.94 34.82 -6.46
N ILE A 191 -5.18 34.33 -6.52
CA ILE A 191 -5.89 34.02 -7.76
C ILE A 191 -7.01 35.04 -7.93
N PRO A 192 -6.97 35.88 -8.99
CA PRO A 192 -8.01 36.86 -9.24
C PRO A 192 -9.33 36.17 -9.64
N PRO A 193 -10.48 36.85 -9.51
CA PRO A 193 -11.77 36.18 -9.54
C PRO A 193 -12.07 35.40 -10.83
N PHE A 194 -11.71 35.94 -11.99
CA PHE A 194 -11.93 35.33 -13.31
C PHE A 194 -11.03 34.11 -13.59
N LEU A 195 -9.94 33.95 -12.84
CA LEU A 195 -9.11 32.73 -12.84
C LEU A 195 -9.53 31.73 -11.76
N ALA A 196 -10.47 32.11 -10.88
CA ALA A 196 -11.04 31.29 -9.83
C ALA A 196 -12.44 30.77 -10.21
N TYR A 197 -13.50 31.41 -9.69
CA TYR A 197 -14.90 31.00 -9.87
C TYR A 197 -15.79 32.08 -10.53
N ASP A 198 -15.18 33.19 -10.95
CA ASP A 198 -15.81 34.31 -11.64
C ASP A 198 -17.15 34.74 -10.99
N ASP A 199 -18.20 34.92 -11.79
CA ASP A 199 -19.53 35.35 -11.36
C ASP A 199 -20.36 34.27 -10.65
N LYS A 200 -19.93 33.02 -10.71
CA LYS A 200 -20.67 31.88 -10.15
C LYS A 200 -20.38 31.68 -8.66
N GLY A 201 -19.16 32.00 -8.22
CA GLY A 201 -18.68 31.60 -6.90
C GLY A 201 -18.62 30.06 -6.75
N TYR A 202 -18.43 29.57 -5.52
CA TYR A 202 -18.41 28.13 -5.22
C TYR A 202 -19.04 27.81 -3.86
N GLY A 203 -20.14 27.06 -3.92
CA GLY A 203 -20.94 26.72 -2.74
C GLY A 203 -21.42 27.98 -1.99
N THR A 204 -21.47 27.90 -0.67
CA THR A 204 -21.83 29.03 0.21
C THR A 204 -20.63 29.80 0.76
N LYS A 205 -19.42 29.31 0.50
CA LYS A 205 -18.19 29.83 1.13
C LYS A 205 -17.43 30.80 0.24
N VAL A 206 -17.52 30.65 -1.09
CA VAL A 206 -16.82 31.52 -2.04
C VAL A 206 -17.86 32.39 -2.75
N PRO A 207 -17.93 33.69 -2.41
CA PRO A 207 -18.81 34.61 -3.11
C PRO A 207 -18.44 34.77 -4.59
N PRO A 208 -19.39 35.17 -5.44
CA PRO A 208 -19.10 35.68 -6.78
C PRO A 208 -18.04 36.78 -6.75
N TYR A 209 -17.18 36.77 -7.75
CA TYR A 209 -16.11 37.75 -7.97
C TYR A 209 -15.16 37.93 -6.78
N ALA A 210 -14.87 36.85 -6.05
CA ALA A 210 -13.92 36.86 -4.95
C ALA A 210 -12.50 36.52 -5.41
N THR A 211 -11.53 37.35 -5.02
CA THR A 211 -10.11 37.00 -5.09
C THR A 211 -9.80 35.94 -4.02
N LEU A 212 -9.11 34.87 -4.41
CA LEU A 212 -8.72 33.79 -3.50
C LEU A 212 -7.25 33.93 -3.11
N ILE A 213 -6.95 33.76 -1.82
CA ILE A 213 -5.58 33.80 -1.28
C ILE A 213 -5.32 32.46 -0.59
N PHE A 214 -4.27 31.76 -1.01
CA PHE A 214 -3.87 30.47 -0.46
C PHE A 214 -2.45 30.52 0.09
N ASP A 215 -2.29 30.25 1.38
CA ASP A 215 -0.99 30.01 1.97
C ASP A 215 -0.69 28.51 1.94
N VAL A 216 0.27 28.12 1.10
CA VAL A 216 0.60 26.72 0.80
C VAL A 216 1.99 26.38 1.31
N LEU A 217 2.11 25.21 1.94
CA LEU A 217 3.35 24.52 2.25
C LEU A 217 3.46 23.29 1.34
N LEU A 218 4.53 23.19 0.55
CA LEU A 218 4.77 21.98 -0.24
C LEU A 218 5.45 20.93 0.63
N VAL A 219 4.74 19.86 0.98
CA VAL A 219 5.26 18.82 1.88
C VAL A 219 6.06 17.76 1.13
N ASP A 220 5.61 17.34 -0.05
CA ASP A 220 6.34 16.41 -0.92
C ASP A 220 5.85 16.51 -2.38
N VAL A 221 6.54 15.89 -3.34
CA VAL A 221 6.19 15.80 -4.77
C VAL A 221 6.40 14.38 -5.28
N PHE A 222 5.33 13.74 -5.74
CA PHE A 222 5.38 12.41 -6.35
C PHE A 222 4.98 12.45 -7.81
N ASN A 223 5.70 11.72 -8.64
CA ASN A 223 5.28 11.42 -10.00
C ASN A 223 4.57 10.06 -10.02
N VAL A 224 3.46 9.94 -10.73
CA VAL A 224 2.79 8.64 -10.95
C VAL A 224 3.68 7.61 -11.67
N LYS A 225 4.76 8.06 -12.31
CA LYS A 225 5.79 7.21 -12.90
C LYS A 225 6.87 6.78 -11.90
N ASP A 226 6.92 7.37 -10.71
CA ASP A 226 7.85 6.94 -9.67
C ASP A 226 7.49 5.50 -9.28
N ASP A 227 8.50 4.65 -9.17
CA ASP A 227 8.34 3.28 -8.70
C ASP A 227 8.80 3.16 -7.24
N VAL A 228 8.57 1.99 -6.66
CA VAL A 228 9.04 1.66 -5.32
C VAL A 228 10.56 1.76 -5.27
N LYS A 229 11.08 2.45 -4.25
CA LYS A 229 12.51 2.46 -3.97
C LYS A 229 12.84 1.33 -3.01
N VAL A 230 13.69 0.40 -3.43
CA VAL A 230 14.12 -0.75 -2.62
C VAL A 230 15.61 -0.59 -2.28
N GLU A 231 15.91 -0.58 -0.99
CA GLU A 231 17.26 -0.55 -0.44
C GLU A 231 17.53 -1.87 0.27
N VAL A 232 18.30 -2.75 -0.36
CA VAL A 232 18.68 -4.03 0.26
C VAL A 232 19.73 -3.79 1.33
N GLN A 233 19.39 -4.09 2.58
CA GLN A 233 20.27 -3.88 3.73
C GLN A 233 21.19 -5.09 3.96
N LYS A 234 20.64 -6.31 3.89
CA LYS A 234 21.39 -7.55 4.13
C LYS A 234 20.80 -8.69 3.31
N ILE A 235 21.66 -9.41 2.58
CA ILE A 235 21.31 -10.68 1.95
C ILE A 235 22.16 -11.79 2.60
N PRO A 236 21.55 -12.72 3.36
CA PRO A 236 22.26 -13.90 3.84
C PRO A 236 22.76 -14.76 2.68
N GLN A 237 23.96 -15.32 2.83
CA GLN A 237 24.53 -16.29 1.88
C GLN A 237 24.49 -17.69 2.49
N PRO A 238 24.17 -18.73 1.68
CA PRO A 238 23.85 -18.66 0.26
C PRO A 238 22.39 -18.29 -0.01
N CYS A 239 22.13 -17.43 -1.01
CA CYS A 239 20.79 -17.26 -1.57
C CYS A 239 20.53 -18.32 -2.66
N ARG A 240 20.04 -19.50 -2.25
CA ARG A 240 19.83 -20.66 -3.15
C ARG A 240 18.70 -20.42 -4.16
N ARG A 241 17.63 -19.74 -3.73
CA ARG A 241 16.44 -19.43 -4.51
C ARG A 241 16.01 -17.99 -4.25
N ARG A 242 15.49 -17.34 -5.29
CA ARG A 242 14.79 -16.05 -5.17
C ARG A 242 13.29 -16.26 -5.28
N ALA A 243 12.53 -15.47 -4.54
CA ALA A 243 11.08 -15.54 -4.56
C ALA A 243 10.51 -15.06 -5.90
N VAL A 244 9.48 -15.74 -6.37
CA VAL A 244 8.79 -15.45 -7.63
C VAL A 244 7.29 -15.20 -7.39
N VAL A 245 6.61 -14.67 -8.41
CA VAL A 245 5.15 -14.46 -8.35
C VAL A 245 4.45 -15.79 -8.06
N GLY A 246 3.50 -15.76 -7.12
CA GLY A 246 2.75 -16.92 -6.67
C GLY A 246 3.38 -17.69 -5.51
N ASP A 247 4.60 -17.36 -5.09
CA ASP A 247 5.16 -17.91 -3.84
C ASP A 247 4.37 -17.39 -2.64
N PHE A 248 4.12 -18.28 -1.68
CA PHE A 248 3.64 -17.91 -0.35
C PHE A 248 4.84 -17.46 0.48
N ILE A 249 4.75 -16.31 1.13
CA ILE A 249 5.84 -15.69 1.86
C ILE A 249 5.43 -15.32 3.28
N ARG A 250 6.34 -15.54 4.23
CA ARG A 250 6.24 -15.08 5.60
C ARG A 250 7.36 -14.08 5.87
N TYR A 251 7.01 -12.91 6.36
CA TYR A 251 7.97 -11.87 6.68
C TYR A 251 7.52 -11.05 7.88
N HIS A 252 8.50 -10.51 8.59
CA HIS A 252 8.26 -9.42 9.53
C HIS A 252 8.42 -8.07 8.82
N TYR A 253 7.65 -7.09 9.26
CA TYR A 253 7.80 -5.71 8.87
C TYR A 253 7.67 -4.74 10.04
N ASN A 254 8.26 -3.56 9.85
CA ASN A 254 7.97 -2.34 10.59
C ASN A 254 7.59 -1.23 9.59
N GLY A 255 6.41 -0.65 9.74
CA GLY A 255 5.87 0.40 8.88
C GLY A 255 5.92 1.77 9.55
N SER A 256 6.55 2.74 8.90
CA SER A 256 6.67 4.12 9.38
C SER A 256 6.45 5.15 8.27
N PHE A 257 6.15 6.38 8.67
CA PHE A 257 6.11 7.54 7.77
C PHE A 257 7.53 8.09 7.55
N GLN A 258 7.67 9.02 6.60
CA GLN A 258 8.97 9.67 6.30
C GLN A 258 9.59 10.42 7.47
N ASP A 259 8.78 10.88 8.43
CA ASP A 259 9.24 11.53 9.67
C ASP A 259 9.75 10.53 10.72
N GLY A 260 9.64 9.23 10.46
CA GLY A 260 10.04 8.15 11.35
C GLY A 260 8.93 7.67 12.31
N THR A 261 7.76 8.31 12.29
CA THR A 261 6.61 7.89 13.10
C THR A 261 6.13 6.51 12.65
N VAL A 262 6.18 5.53 13.55
CA VAL A 262 5.74 4.14 13.28
C VAL A 262 4.21 4.08 13.37
N PHE A 263 3.58 3.49 12.35
CA PHE A 263 2.13 3.29 12.32
C PHE A 263 1.72 1.85 12.54
N ASP A 264 2.58 0.88 12.17
CA ASP A 264 2.26 -0.54 12.32
C ASP A 264 3.53 -1.41 12.35
N SER A 265 3.46 -2.56 13.03
CA SER A 265 4.57 -3.51 13.12
C SER A 265 4.06 -4.93 13.30
N SER A 266 4.61 -5.87 12.55
CA SER A 266 4.33 -7.30 12.78
C SER A 266 4.89 -7.81 14.11
N TYR A 267 5.98 -7.21 14.61
CA TYR A 267 6.63 -7.62 15.84
C TYR A 267 5.76 -7.36 17.07
N SER A 268 4.93 -6.31 17.07
CA SER A 268 4.00 -6.02 18.18
C SER A 268 2.93 -7.10 18.35
N ARG A 269 2.65 -7.87 17.29
CA ARG A 269 1.70 -8.99 17.28
C ARG A 269 2.35 -10.36 17.49
N ASN A 270 3.67 -10.39 17.66
CA ASN A 270 4.46 -11.62 17.79
C ASN A 270 4.13 -12.69 16.71
N SER A 271 3.81 -12.25 15.49
CA SER A 271 3.47 -13.12 14.36
C SER A 271 3.91 -12.50 13.04
N THR A 272 4.25 -13.34 12.07
CA THR A 272 4.63 -12.92 10.72
C THR A 272 3.42 -12.41 9.95
N TYR A 273 3.67 -11.54 8.97
CA TYR A 273 2.69 -11.26 7.93
C TYR A 273 2.86 -12.27 6.80
N ASN A 274 1.74 -12.84 6.37
CA ASN A 274 1.72 -13.96 5.45
C ASN A 274 0.88 -13.59 4.23
N THR A 275 1.42 -13.75 3.02
CA THR A 275 0.72 -13.40 1.79
C THR A 275 1.27 -14.19 0.60
N PHE A 276 0.66 -14.02 -0.58
CA PHE A 276 1.22 -14.48 -1.85
C PHE A 276 1.80 -13.32 -2.64
N ILE A 277 2.99 -13.53 -3.20
CA ILE A 277 3.72 -12.49 -3.92
C ILE A 277 3.08 -12.23 -5.29
N GLY A 278 2.76 -10.96 -5.57
CA GLY A 278 2.37 -10.49 -6.89
C GLY A 278 0.94 -10.88 -7.30
N LEU A 279 0.10 -11.25 -6.32
CA LEU A 279 -1.31 -11.58 -6.54
C LEU A 279 -2.27 -10.47 -6.07
N GLY A 280 -1.76 -9.32 -5.62
CA GLY A 280 -2.55 -8.15 -5.25
C GLY A 280 -3.21 -8.24 -3.86
N TYR A 281 -2.74 -9.13 -2.98
CA TYR A 281 -3.23 -9.26 -1.61
C TYR A 281 -2.72 -8.16 -0.66
N VAL A 282 -1.65 -7.49 -1.04
CA VAL A 282 -1.06 -6.35 -0.31
C VAL A 282 -0.99 -5.15 -1.25
N ILE A 283 -0.66 -3.98 -0.68
CA ILE A 283 -0.45 -2.77 -1.49
C ILE A 283 0.58 -3.03 -2.60
N ALA A 284 0.31 -2.49 -3.79
CA ALA A 284 1.07 -2.78 -5.01
C ALA A 284 2.58 -2.56 -4.84
N GLY A 285 2.98 -1.58 -4.03
CA GLY A 285 4.38 -1.31 -3.77
C GLY A 285 5.10 -2.40 -3.00
N ILE A 286 4.44 -3.00 -2.00
CA ILE A 286 5.01 -4.13 -1.25
C ILE A 286 5.02 -5.39 -2.12
N ASP A 287 3.97 -5.59 -2.91
CA ASP A 287 3.88 -6.72 -3.84
C ASP A 287 5.03 -6.73 -4.86
N LYS A 288 5.40 -5.55 -5.38
CA LYS A 288 6.61 -5.36 -6.19
C LYS A 288 7.88 -5.58 -5.37
N ALA A 289 7.95 -5.03 -4.17
CA ALA A 289 9.15 -5.08 -3.33
C ALA A 289 9.44 -6.46 -2.74
N LEU A 290 8.49 -7.40 -2.73
CA LEU A 290 8.73 -8.78 -2.29
C LEU A 290 9.27 -9.68 -3.42
N GLN A 291 9.20 -9.25 -4.68
CA GLN A 291 9.73 -10.05 -5.79
C GLN A 291 11.26 -10.12 -5.73
N GLY A 292 11.80 -11.31 -6.00
CA GLY A 292 13.24 -11.55 -6.05
C GLY A 292 13.95 -11.54 -4.69
N VAL A 293 13.23 -11.56 -3.57
CA VAL A 293 13.84 -11.66 -2.22
C VAL A 293 14.54 -12.99 -2.01
N CYS A 294 15.53 -12.99 -1.12
CA CYS A 294 16.14 -14.18 -0.56
C CYS A 294 15.59 -14.47 0.85
N VAL A 295 15.64 -15.73 1.28
CA VAL A 295 15.33 -16.13 2.66
C VAL A 295 16.30 -15.42 3.64
N GLY A 296 15.77 -14.89 4.75
CA GLY A 296 16.53 -14.13 5.75
C GLY A 296 16.95 -12.72 5.33
N GLU A 297 16.52 -12.25 4.16
CA GLU A 297 16.89 -10.94 3.63
C GLU A 297 16.27 -9.80 4.44
N TRP A 298 17.04 -8.72 4.65
CA TRP A 298 16.56 -7.44 5.15
C TRP A 298 16.57 -6.38 4.06
N ARG A 299 15.46 -5.68 3.86
CA ARG A 299 15.37 -4.56 2.93
C ARG A 299 14.47 -3.45 3.46
N ARG A 300 14.84 -2.20 3.16
CA ARG A 300 14.02 -1.02 3.38
C ARG A 300 13.33 -0.63 2.08
N VAL A 301 12.03 -0.37 2.16
CA VAL A 301 11.17 -0.11 1.00
C VAL A 301 10.47 1.21 1.20
N THR A 302 10.67 2.17 0.29
CA THR A 302 9.90 3.42 0.25
C THR A 302 8.83 3.32 -0.81
N VAL A 303 7.57 3.33 -0.39
CA VAL A 303 6.40 3.15 -1.24
C VAL A 303 5.73 4.51 -1.46
N PRO A 304 5.67 5.00 -2.71
CA PRO A 304 4.96 6.23 -3.02
C PRO A 304 3.44 6.03 -2.91
N PRO A 305 2.64 7.10 -2.72
CA PRO A 305 1.24 6.97 -2.36
C PRO A 305 0.40 6.21 -3.39
N HIS A 306 0.66 6.38 -4.69
CA HIS A 306 -0.07 5.68 -5.77
C HIS A 306 0.19 4.17 -5.83
N LEU A 307 1.23 3.68 -5.16
CA LEU A 307 1.51 2.25 -4.97
C LEU A 307 1.17 1.78 -3.54
N ALA A 308 0.66 2.68 -2.68
CA ALA A 308 0.17 2.42 -1.34
C ALA A 308 -1.36 2.62 -1.28
N TYR A 309 -1.84 3.63 -0.54
CA TYR A 309 -3.26 3.90 -0.29
C TYR A 309 -3.81 5.12 -1.07
N GLY A 310 -3.01 5.71 -1.95
CA GLY A 310 -3.41 6.81 -2.82
C GLY A 310 -3.78 8.10 -2.09
N GLU A 311 -4.53 8.96 -2.77
CA GLU A 311 -4.93 10.28 -2.27
C GLU A 311 -5.91 10.20 -1.09
N ASN A 312 -6.64 9.10 -0.97
CA ASN A 312 -7.66 8.92 0.08
C ASN A 312 -7.06 8.39 1.40
N GLY A 313 -5.89 7.75 1.36
CA GLY A 313 -5.31 7.13 2.55
C GLY A 313 -6.10 5.89 2.99
N SER A 314 -5.95 5.49 4.25
CA SER A 314 -6.64 4.32 4.81
C SER A 314 -7.00 4.54 6.28
N GLY A 315 -8.31 4.63 6.54
CA GLY A 315 -8.86 4.89 7.87
C GLY A 315 -8.38 6.23 8.44
N GLU A 316 -8.27 6.28 9.76
CA GLU A 316 -7.70 7.45 10.46
C GLU A 316 -6.18 7.37 10.63
N LEU A 317 -5.60 6.17 10.42
CA LEU A 317 -4.20 5.91 10.68
C LEU A 317 -3.29 6.38 9.55
N ILE A 318 -3.67 6.12 8.29
CA ILE A 318 -2.85 6.45 7.13
C ILE A 318 -3.45 7.66 6.41
N PRO A 319 -2.80 8.83 6.46
CA PRO A 319 -3.27 10.02 5.75
C PRO A 319 -3.28 9.81 4.23
N GLY A 320 -4.14 10.59 3.57
CA GLY A 320 -4.12 10.71 2.12
C GLY A 320 -2.76 11.17 1.58
N SER A 321 -2.33 10.60 0.46
CA SER A 321 -1.05 10.91 -0.18
C SER A 321 0.20 10.66 0.69
N ALA A 322 0.10 9.81 1.71
CA ALA A 322 1.23 9.47 2.56
C ALA A 322 2.24 8.53 1.87
N VAL A 323 3.52 8.83 2.02
CA VAL A 323 4.62 7.90 1.71
C VAL A 323 4.84 6.98 2.88
N LEU A 324 4.95 5.70 2.57
CA LEU A 324 5.19 4.68 3.57
C LEU A 324 6.59 4.10 3.43
N ILE A 325 7.26 3.93 4.56
CA ILE A 325 8.54 3.25 4.67
C ILE A 325 8.29 1.92 5.37
N PHE A 326 8.76 0.84 4.76
CA PHE A 326 8.68 -0.50 5.34
C PHE A 326 10.08 -1.08 5.46
N ASP A 327 10.48 -1.42 6.67
CA ASP A 327 11.64 -2.28 6.92
C ASP A 327 11.14 -3.73 6.95
N LEU A 328 11.56 -4.55 5.98
CA LEU A 328 11.13 -5.93 5.79
C LEU A 328 12.24 -6.91 6.18
N HIS A 329 11.88 -7.94 6.94
CA HIS A 329 12.71 -9.10 7.27
C HIS A 329 12.03 -10.38 6.77
N ILE A 330 12.60 -10.98 5.73
CA ILE A 330 12.03 -12.17 5.08
C ILE A 330 12.38 -13.41 5.91
N ILE A 331 11.37 -14.15 6.37
CA ILE A 331 11.57 -15.34 7.18
C ILE A 331 11.71 -16.56 6.29
N ASP A 332 10.71 -16.82 5.44
CA ASP A 332 10.76 -17.86 4.43
C ASP A 332 9.72 -17.63 3.33
N PHE A 333 9.82 -18.40 2.26
CA PHE A 333 8.81 -18.51 1.24
C PHE A 333 8.85 -19.89 0.59
N HIS A 334 7.72 -20.32 0.04
CA HIS A 334 7.59 -21.61 -0.63
C HIS A 334 6.53 -21.58 -1.74
N ASN A 335 6.58 -22.60 -2.59
CA ASN A 335 5.59 -22.89 -3.62
C ASN A 335 5.06 -24.33 -3.45
N PRO A 336 3.80 -24.62 -3.80
CA PRO A 336 3.30 -26.00 -3.85
C PRO A 336 4.09 -26.95 -4.77
N LYS A 337 4.92 -26.42 -5.68
CA LYS A 337 5.80 -27.21 -6.56
C LYS A 337 7.17 -27.51 -5.95
N ASP A 338 7.47 -26.96 -4.78
CA ASP A 338 8.77 -27.10 -4.14
C ASP A 338 8.95 -28.54 -3.64
N ARG A 339 10.15 -29.06 -3.81
CA ARG A 339 10.54 -30.38 -3.30
C ARG A 339 11.36 -30.22 -2.02
N VAL A 340 11.64 -31.33 -1.35
CA VAL A 340 12.61 -31.33 -0.25
C VAL A 340 13.99 -30.97 -0.81
N ASP A 341 14.60 -29.92 -0.28
CA ASP A 341 15.99 -29.58 -0.60
C ASP A 341 16.90 -30.38 0.33
N ILE A 342 17.72 -31.28 -0.22
CA ILE A 342 18.59 -32.18 0.53
C ILE A 342 20.05 -31.77 0.30
N LYS A 343 20.71 -31.36 1.37
CA LYS A 343 22.15 -31.06 1.38
C LYS A 343 22.87 -32.06 2.27
N VAL A 344 23.70 -32.90 1.65
CA VAL A 344 24.57 -33.82 2.38
C VAL A 344 25.72 -33.03 3.01
N ILE A 345 25.75 -33.01 4.34
CA ILE A 345 26.78 -32.29 5.14
C ILE A 345 28.00 -33.18 5.32
N TYR A 346 27.79 -34.47 5.55
CA TYR A 346 28.84 -35.44 5.73
C TYR A 346 28.37 -36.80 5.24
N LYS A 347 29.22 -37.49 4.48
CA LYS A 347 28.98 -38.85 4.02
C LYS A 347 30.18 -39.73 4.40
N PRO A 348 29.96 -40.88 5.07
CA PRO A 348 31.04 -41.80 5.41
C PRO A 348 31.69 -42.38 4.14
N ALA A 349 32.97 -42.77 4.24
CA ALA A 349 33.71 -43.37 3.13
C ALA A 349 33.12 -44.72 2.70
N GLU A 350 32.69 -45.54 3.67
CA GLU A 350 31.99 -46.80 3.45
C GLU A 350 30.48 -46.56 3.56
N CYS A 351 29.79 -46.68 2.43
CA CYS A 351 28.35 -46.40 2.31
C CYS A 351 27.70 -47.44 1.41
N ASN A 352 27.84 -48.71 1.80
CA ASN A 352 27.37 -49.86 1.02
C ASN A 352 25.88 -50.16 1.25
N LEU A 353 25.35 -49.69 2.38
CA LEU A 353 23.96 -49.90 2.78
C LEU A 353 23.28 -48.55 2.98
N ILE A 354 22.33 -48.24 2.10
CA ILE A 354 21.50 -47.04 2.18
C ILE A 354 20.12 -47.38 2.71
N SER A 355 19.49 -46.46 3.43
CA SER A 355 18.10 -46.60 3.85
C SER A 355 17.13 -46.58 2.64
N SER A 356 16.09 -47.38 2.72
CA SER A 356 14.99 -47.47 1.75
C SER A 356 13.65 -47.62 2.47
N ALA A 357 12.54 -47.55 1.73
CA ALA A 357 11.22 -47.87 2.27
C ALA A 357 11.23 -49.23 3.00
N ASN A 358 10.44 -49.32 4.07
CA ASN A 358 10.33 -50.46 4.99
C ASN A 358 11.57 -50.77 5.85
N ASP A 359 12.68 -50.06 5.68
CA ASP A 359 13.81 -50.18 6.60
C ASP A 359 13.47 -49.58 7.97
N LEU A 360 13.90 -50.24 9.04
CA LEU A 360 13.89 -49.68 10.39
C LEU A 360 15.17 -48.89 10.60
N ILE A 361 15.01 -47.61 10.92
CA ILE A 361 16.12 -46.71 11.18
C ILE A 361 16.06 -46.17 12.60
N MET A 362 17.23 -45.85 13.15
CA MET A 362 17.40 -45.00 14.32
C MET A 362 18.18 -43.77 13.90
N TYR A 363 17.68 -42.58 14.23
CA TYR A 363 18.25 -41.31 13.74
C TYR A 363 18.20 -40.23 14.81
N ARG A 364 19.09 -39.24 14.70
CA ARG A 364 19.06 -37.99 15.47
C ARG A 364 18.58 -36.87 14.56
N TYR A 365 17.82 -35.93 15.12
CA TYR A 365 17.38 -34.74 14.39
C TYR A 365 17.37 -33.49 15.28
N ASN A 366 17.66 -32.35 14.66
CA ASN A 366 17.31 -31.03 15.17
C ASN A 366 16.41 -30.34 14.15
N CYS A 367 15.24 -29.89 14.58
CA CYS A 367 14.27 -29.18 13.75
C CYS A 367 14.20 -27.72 14.18
N SER A 368 14.25 -26.82 13.20
CA SER A 368 14.14 -25.38 13.40
C SER A 368 13.36 -24.72 12.26
N LEU A 369 12.95 -23.48 12.48
CA LEU A 369 12.55 -22.57 11.40
C LEU A 369 13.81 -22.02 10.70
N LEU A 370 13.64 -21.52 9.48
CA LEU A 370 14.75 -20.94 8.69
C LEU A 370 15.37 -19.67 9.32
N ASP A 371 14.70 -19.05 10.29
CA ASP A 371 15.25 -17.95 11.09
C ASP A 371 16.12 -18.41 12.28
N GLY A 372 16.25 -19.73 12.48
CA GLY A 372 17.02 -20.35 13.56
C GLY A 372 16.22 -20.66 14.82
N THR A 373 14.91 -20.37 14.86
CA THR A 373 14.06 -20.74 15.99
C THR A 373 14.02 -22.27 16.12
N ARG A 374 14.59 -22.80 17.20
CA ARG A 374 14.55 -24.24 17.53
C ARG A 374 13.11 -24.67 17.84
N LEU A 375 12.66 -25.74 17.20
CA LEU A 375 11.33 -26.31 17.39
C LEU A 375 11.41 -27.59 18.22
N TYR A 376 12.08 -28.62 17.70
CA TYR A 376 12.16 -29.93 18.32
C TYR A 376 13.56 -30.53 18.13
N SER A 377 14.00 -31.36 19.06
CA SER A 377 15.20 -32.17 18.89
C SER A 377 14.97 -33.58 19.39
N SER A 378 15.60 -34.56 18.77
CA SER A 378 15.66 -35.91 19.35
C SER A 378 16.42 -35.95 20.68
N ASP A 379 17.30 -34.99 20.94
CA ASP A 379 18.06 -34.92 22.20
C ASP A 379 17.18 -34.48 23.38
N ASP A 380 15.93 -34.04 23.12
CA ASP A 380 14.94 -33.77 24.16
C ASP A 380 14.36 -35.07 24.78
N TYR A 381 14.73 -36.24 24.24
CA TYR A 381 14.25 -37.55 24.65
C TYR A 381 15.40 -38.45 25.15
N PRO A 382 15.12 -39.43 26.03
CA PRO A 382 16.17 -40.31 26.58
C PRO A 382 16.87 -41.19 25.55
N GLU A 383 16.14 -41.59 24.50
CA GLU A 383 16.65 -42.43 23.42
C GLU A 383 16.32 -41.79 22.05
N PRO A 384 17.21 -41.95 21.05
CA PRO A 384 16.92 -41.53 19.69
C PRO A 384 15.68 -42.25 19.12
N PRO A 385 14.87 -41.56 18.31
CA PRO A 385 13.69 -42.14 17.70
C PRO A 385 14.04 -43.30 16.75
N ARG A 386 13.16 -44.31 16.75
CA ARG A 386 13.19 -45.42 15.80
C ARG A 386 11.93 -45.40 14.95
N VAL A 387 12.07 -45.59 13.64
CA VAL A 387 10.94 -45.56 12.71
C VAL A 387 11.18 -46.43 11.49
N THR A 388 10.10 -47.01 10.98
CA THR A 388 10.08 -47.73 9.71
C THR A 388 9.73 -46.75 8.60
N LEU A 389 10.62 -46.56 7.63
CA LEU A 389 10.43 -45.62 6.52
C LEU A 389 9.28 -46.04 5.60
N GLY A 390 8.56 -45.07 5.04
CA GLY A 390 7.47 -45.31 4.09
C GLY A 390 6.13 -45.74 4.71
N GLN A 391 6.05 -45.90 6.03
CA GLN A 391 4.85 -46.36 6.75
C GLN A 391 3.92 -45.22 7.22
N GLY A 392 4.12 -44.00 6.72
CA GLY A 392 3.29 -42.83 7.09
C GLY A 392 3.43 -42.36 8.55
N LYS A 393 4.45 -42.84 9.27
CA LYS A 393 4.73 -42.47 10.67
C LYS A 393 5.45 -41.12 10.83
N LEU A 394 6.03 -40.60 9.74
CA LEU A 394 6.73 -39.32 9.69
C LEU A 394 5.99 -38.35 8.77
N ILE A 395 6.28 -37.06 8.89
CA ILE A 395 5.92 -36.10 7.83
C ILE A 395 6.62 -36.50 6.52
N ALA A 396 5.92 -36.36 5.39
CA ALA A 396 6.36 -36.88 4.10
C ALA A 396 7.78 -36.42 3.71
N GLY A 397 8.11 -35.14 3.93
CA GLY A 397 9.41 -34.61 3.57
C GLY A 397 10.55 -35.05 4.48
N LEU A 398 10.26 -35.39 5.74
CA LEU A 398 11.26 -36.00 6.63
C LEU A 398 11.53 -37.45 6.22
N ASP A 399 10.50 -38.20 5.85
CA ASP A 399 10.64 -39.56 5.31
C ASP A 399 11.52 -39.53 4.04
N GLU A 400 11.20 -38.65 3.07
CA GLU A 400 12.00 -38.44 1.85
C GLU A 400 13.45 -38.07 2.16
N GLY A 401 13.68 -37.17 3.12
CA GLY A 401 15.02 -36.74 3.50
C GLY A 401 15.88 -37.82 4.18
N LEU A 402 15.23 -38.77 4.87
CA LEU A 402 15.86 -39.91 5.54
C LEU A 402 16.12 -41.09 4.61
N GLN A 403 15.45 -41.18 3.45
CA GLN A 403 15.69 -42.21 2.45
C GLN A 403 17.04 -42.00 1.74
N GLY A 404 17.71 -43.10 1.38
CA GLY A 404 19.01 -43.08 0.72
C GLY A 404 20.19 -42.64 1.61
N MET A 405 20.01 -42.58 2.92
CA MET A 405 21.07 -42.25 3.89
C MET A 405 21.89 -43.49 4.27
N CYS A 406 23.19 -43.31 4.44
CA CYS A 406 24.06 -44.29 5.10
C CYS A 406 24.19 -44.04 6.60
N VAL A 407 24.50 -45.09 7.37
CA VAL A 407 24.76 -44.96 8.81
C VAL A 407 25.95 -44.00 9.02
N LEU A 408 25.81 -43.07 9.97
CA LEU A 408 26.68 -41.91 10.24
C LEU A 408 26.63 -40.78 9.19
N GLU A 409 25.82 -40.89 8.13
CA GLU A 409 25.59 -39.77 7.21
C GLU A 409 24.85 -38.64 7.91
N ARG A 410 25.23 -37.39 7.62
CA ARG A 410 24.55 -36.20 8.12
C ARG A 410 24.02 -35.34 6.98
N ARG A 411 22.78 -34.88 7.12
CA ARG A 411 22.08 -34.06 6.13
C ARG A 411 21.49 -32.82 6.76
N GLU A 412 21.42 -31.76 5.98
CA GLU A 412 20.57 -30.60 6.22
C GLU A 412 19.46 -30.68 5.17
N ILE A 413 18.21 -30.82 5.60
CA ILE A 413 17.06 -30.87 4.70
C ILE A 413 16.11 -29.70 4.95
N THR A 414 15.62 -29.09 3.89
CA THR A 414 14.59 -28.05 3.96
C THR A 414 13.28 -28.62 3.43
N VAL A 415 12.27 -28.67 4.29
CA VAL A 415 10.98 -29.30 4.01
C VAL A 415 9.91 -28.23 3.84
N PRO A 416 9.29 -28.10 2.64
CA PRO A 416 8.20 -27.16 2.44
C PRO A 416 6.94 -27.62 3.18
N PRO A 417 6.03 -26.69 3.56
CA PRO A 417 4.91 -27.00 4.43
C PRO A 417 3.95 -28.07 3.90
N HIS A 418 3.75 -28.16 2.59
CA HIS A 418 2.88 -29.18 1.99
C HIS A 418 3.43 -30.62 2.12
N LEU A 419 4.71 -30.77 2.46
CA LEU A 419 5.36 -32.04 2.83
C LEU A 419 5.62 -32.13 4.35
N ALA A 420 5.15 -31.15 5.13
CA ALA A 420 5.26 -31.06 6.58
C ALA A 420 3.87 -30.92 7.25
N HIS A 421 3.63 -29.83 7.98
CA HIS A 421 2.38 -29.60 8.73
C HIS A 421 1.34 -28.74 7.99
N GLY A 422 1.60 -28.39 6.73
CA GLY A 422 0.66 -27.70 5.85
C GLY A 422 0.18 -26.34 6.38
N THR A 423 -1.05 -25.99 5.99
CA THR A 423 -1.71 -24.73 6.35
C THR A 423 -2.14 -24.67 7.81
N ASN A 424 -2.25 -25.81 8.48
CA ASN A 424 -2.74 -25.87 9.87
C ASN A 424 -1.60 -25.68 10.88
N GLY A 425 -0.35 -25.97 10.48
CA GLY A 425 0.77 -25.98 11.40
C GLY A 425 0.66 -27.10 12.43
N ALA A 426 1.44 -27.01 13.51
CA ALA A 426 1.43 -27.94 14.63
C ALA A 426 1.79 -27.21 15.94
N SER A 427 1.84 -27.93 17.06
CA SER A 427 2.14 -27.34 18.37
C SER A 427 3.54 -26.70 18.43
N GLY A 428 3.64 -25.38 18.30
CA GLY A 428 4.92 -24.66 18.20
C GLY A 428 5.42 -24.48 16.77
N VAL A 429 4.76 -25.08 15.77
CA VAL A 429 5.06 -24.89 14.35
C VAL A 429 4.01 -23.98 13.72
N PRO A 430 4.37 -22.80 13.21
CA PRO A 430 3.40 -21.92 12.58
C PRO A 430 2.80 -22.53 11.31
N SER A 431 1.62 -22.04 10.91
CA SER A 431 1.00 -22.40 9.63
C SER A 431 1.90 -22.03 8.44
N ASN A 432 1.91 -22.90 7.43
CA ASN A 432 2.71 -22.75 6.21
C ASN A 432 4.21 -22.52 6.46
N ALA A 433 4.75 -23.03 7.57
CA ALA A 433 6.16 -22.92 7.87
C ALA A 433 7.02 -23.86 7.01
N VAL A 434 8.12 -23.33 6.48
CA VAL A 434 9.19 -24.16 5.94
C VAL A 434 10.08 -24.62 7.11
N LEU A 435 10.35 -25.92 7.17
CA LEU A 435 11.13 -26.52 8.26
C LEU A 435 12.54 -26.84 7.80
N LEU A 436 13.51 -26.60 8.68
CA LEU A 436 14.90 -26.99 8.51
C LEU A 436 15.23 -28.11 9.48
N PHE A 437 15.66 -29.26 8.96
CA PHE A 437 16.13 -30.38 9.77
C PHE A 437 17.61 -30.63 9.55
N GLU A 438 18.34 -30.77 10.65
CA GLU A 438 19.67 -31.37 10.67
C GLU A 438 19.52 -32.81 11.11
N LEU A 439 19.92 -33.76 10.27
CA LEU A 439 19.72 -35.19 10.46
C LEU A 439 21.04 -35.93 10.57
N GLU A 440 21.06 -36.98 11.37
CA GLU A 440 22.14 -37.96 11.46
C GLU A 440 21.54 -39.36 11.55
N LEU A 441 21.90 -40.25 10.62
CA LEU A 441 21.45 -41.65 10.69
C LEU A 441 22.36 -42.44 11.64
N LEU A 442 21.82 -43.05 12.68
CA LEU A 442 22.59 -43.75 13.71
C LEU A 442 22.64 -45.26 13.50
N GLN A 443 21.53 -45.85 13.07
CA GLN A 443 21.41 -47.28 12.81
C GLN A 443 20.46 -47.54 11.65
N LEU A 444 20.76 -48.58 10.88
CA LEU A 444 19.94 -49.04 9.76
C LEU A 444 19.79 -50.56 9.86
N GLN A 445 18.55 -51.03 9.99
CA GLN A 445 18.17 -52.42 9.84
C GLN A 445 17.28 -52.55 8.61
N LYS A 446 17.70 -53.39 7.67
CA LYS A 446 16.95 -53.58 6.44
C LYS A 446 15.56 -54.14 6.69
N GLY A 447 14.60 -53.66 5.93
CA GLY A 447 13.22 -54.08 5.93
C GLY A 447 12.99 -55.42 5.23
N VAL A 448 11.72 -55.74 5.13
CA VAL A 448 11.15 -56.74 4.22
C VAL A 448 10.25 -56.02 3.21
N PRO A 449 9.98 -56.60 2.03
CA PRO A 449 9.09 -56.02 1.05
C PRO A 449 7.67 -55.80 1.61
N GLU A 450 6.90 -54.92 0.97
CA GLU A 450 5.54 -54.60 1.40
C GLU A 450 4.65 -55.86 1.40
N GLY A 451 3.92 -56.08 2.49
CA GLY A 451 3.05 -57.24 2.68
C GLY A 451 3.71 -58.46 3.34
N PHE A 452 5.05 -58.49 3.40
CA PHE A 452 5.79 -59.64 3.95
C PHE A 452 6.05 -59.46 5.46
N LEU A 453 5.99 -60.58 6.18
CA LEU A 453 6.39 -60.66 7.59
C LEU A 453 7.79 -61.24 7.76
N PHE A 454 8.22 -62.06 6.81
CA PHE A 454 9.51 -62.72 6.75
C PHE A 454 9.95 -62.87 5.29
N ILE A 455 11.25 -62.83 5.05
CA ILE A 455 11.85 -63.21 3.75
C ILE A 455 13.04 -64.12 3.96
N TRP A 456 13.26 -65.00 3.00
CA TRP A 456 14.51 -65.71 2.83
C TRP A 456 15.55 -64.81 2.14
N LEU A 457 16.78 -64.81 2.68
CA LEU A 457 17.95 -64.12 2.13
C LEU A 457 18.85 -65.08 1.32
N GLN A 458 18.65 -66.39 1.48
CA GLN A 458 19.30 -67.49 0.78
C GLN A 458 18.22 -68.50 0.36
N ASP A 459 18.60 -69.56 -0.35
CA ASP A 459 17.66 -70.63 -0.70
C ASP A 459 17.03 -71.22 0.57
N SER A 460 15.72 -71.44 0.55
CA SER A 460 15.01 -72.07 1.65
C SER A 460 15.45 -73.54 1.79
N PRO A 461 15.43 -74.12 3.01
CA PRO A 461 15.75 -75.53 3.17
C PRO A 461 14.78 -76.41 2.38
N GLU A 462 15.30 -77.26 1.50
CA GLU A 462 14.50 -78.28 0.80
C GLU A 462 14.83 -79.69 1.32
N PRO A 463 13.83 -80.49 1.76
CA PRO A 463 12.41 -80.15 1.95
C PRO A 463 12.15 -79.32 3.22
N LEU A 464 11.24 -78.33 3.14
CA LEU A 464 11.04 -77.34 4.20
C LEU A 464 10.33 -77.91 5.44
N PHE A 465 9.32 -78.75 5.25
CA PHE A 465 8.56 -79.33 6.37
C PHE A 465 9.46 -80.20 7.27
N PRO A 466 10.23 -81.17 6.76
CA PRO A 466 11.15 -81.96 7.59
C PRO A 466 12.30 -81.15 8.22
N ALA A 467 12.64 -79.98 7.66
CA ALA A 467 13.61 -79.08 8.27
C ALA A 467 13.03 -78.30 9.45
N MET A 468 11.72 -78.09 9.45
CA MET A 468 10.97 -77.39 10.50
C MET A 468 10.48 -78.33 11.60
N ASP A 469 10.13 -79.57 11.25
CA ASP A 469 9.86 -80.70 12.17
C ASP A 469 11.18 -81.26 12.75
N MET A 470 11.73 -80.51 13.70
CA MET A 470 12.93 -80.80 14.48
C MET A 470 12.84 -82.10 15.30
N ASN A 471 11.63 -82.47 15.77
CA ASN A 471 11.43 -83.64 16.61
C ASN A 471 11.02 -84.91 15.83
N GLN A 472 10.67 -84.75 14.55
CA GLN A 472 10.26 -85.78 13.58
C GLN A 472 8.95 -86.51 13.93
N ASP A 473 8.00 -85.82 14.55
CA ASP A 473 6.67 -86.36 14.91
C ASP A 473 5.57 -86.04 13.90
N GLN A 474 5.91 -85.39 12.77
CA GLN A 474 5.01 -84.95 11.71
C GLN A 474 4.05 -83.82 12.10
N GLU A 475 4.27 -83.15 13.24
CA GLU A 475 3.49 -82.01 13.70
C GLU A 475 4.41 -80.85 14.08
N VAL A 476 4.17 -79.65 13.53
CA VAL A 476 4.94 -78.45 13.90
C VAL A 476 4.09 -77.51 14.76
N PRO A 477 4.20 -77.53 16.09
CA PRO A 477 3.55 -76.54 16.96
C PRO A 477 4.24 -75.17 16.88
N LEU A 478 3.60 -74.13 17.44
CA LEU A 478 4.11 -72.75 17.40
C LEU A 478 5.53 -72.61 17.96
N GLU A 479 5.85 -73.36 19.01
CA GLU A 479 7.18 -73.34 19.63
C GLU A 479 8.27 -73.80 18.65
N GLU A 480 7.98 -74.86 17.90
CA GLU A 480 8.88 -75.48 16.93
C GLU A 480 9.03 -74.62 15.68
N PHE A 481 7.90 -74.11 15.16
CA PHE A 481 7.87 -73.10 14.10
C PHE A 481 8.70 -71.87 14.46
N SER A 482 8.45 -71.30 15.65
CA SER A 482 9.14 -70.09 16.12
C SER A 482 10.63 -70.33 16.33
N ALA A 483 11.01 -71.49 16.89
CA ALA A 483 12.41 -71.87 17.08
C ALA A 483 13.14 -72.01 15.74
N PHE A 484 12.51 -72.66 14.75
CA PHE A 484 13.04 -72.80 13.41
C PHE A 484 13.27 -71.44 12.75
N ILE A 485 12.26 -70.57 12.67
CA ILE A 485 12.41 -69.25 12.03
C ILE A 485 13.44 -68.39 12.76
N LYS A 486 13.45 -68.37 14.10
CA LYS A 486 14.47 -67.64 14.88
C LYS A 486 15.88 -68.16 14.58
N LEU A 487 16.05 -69.46 14.39
CA LEU A 487 17.33 -70.06 13.99
C LEU A 487 17.75 -69.55 12.59
N GLN A 488 16.84 -69.55 11.61
CA GLN A 488 17.14 -69.06 10.26
C GLN A 488 17.54 -67.57 10.24
N VAL A 489 16.90 -66.76 11.08
CA VAL A 489 17.27 -65.34 11.25
C VAL A 489 18.64 -65.20 11.92
N ALA A 490 18.92 -65.99 12.97
CA ALA A 490 20.20 -65.97 13.66
C ALA A 490 21.37 -66.42 12.78
N GLU A 491 21.13 -67.36 11.86
CA GLU A 491 22.10 -67.82 10.85
C GLU A 491 22.25 -66.86 9.66
N GLY A 492 21.46 -65.77 9.62
CA GLY A 492 21.47 -64.80 8.52
C GLY A 492 20.86 -65.33 7.21
N ARG A 493 20.11 -66.43 7.27
CA ARG A 493 19.40 -67.04 6.13
C ARG A 493 18.03 -66.42 5.90
N GLY A 494 17.45 -65.80 6.92
CA GLY A 494 16.16 -65.14 6.83
C GLY A 494 16.12 -63.79 7.56
N ARG A 495 15.06 -63.03 7.33
CA ARG A 495 14.84 -61.75 8.00
C ARG A 495 13.37 -61.55 8.32
N LEU A 496 13.09 -61.20 9.57
CA LEU A 496 11.76 -60.77 10.02
C LEU A 496 11.55 -59.27 9.76
N HIS A 497 10.29 -58.88 9.60
CA HIS A 497 9.89 -57.48 9.51
C HIS A 497 10.41 -56.70 10.73
N PRO A 498 11.27 -55.69 10.54
CA PRO A 498 11.88 -55.00 11.68
C PRO A 498 10.89 -54.06 12.38
N GLY A 499 11.07 -53.84 13.68
CA GLY A 499 10.28 -52.88 14.47
C GLY A 499 8.94 -53.41 14.99
N ILE A 500 8.63 -54.68 14.73
CA ILE A 500 7.53 -55.43 15.35
C ILE A 500 8.17 -56.49 16.26
N ASP A 501 7.52 -56.79 17.38
CA ASP A 501 7.96 -57.85 18.28
C ASP A 501 8.02 -59.20 17.53
N SER A 502 9.13 -59.92 17.66
CA SER A 502 9.35 -61.16 16.92
C SER A 502 8.30 -62.22 17.23
N ASP A 503 7.82 -62.31 18.47
CA ASP A 503 6.85 -63.32 18.86
C ASP A 503 5.47 -63.03 18.28
N VAL A 504 5.12 -61.75 18.12
CA VAL A 504 3.91 -61.32 17.40
C VAL A 504 3.99 -61.71 15.92
N ILE A 505 5.12 -61.41 15.25
CA ILE A 505 5.31 -61.77 13.85
C ILE A 505 5.16 -63.28 13.65
N LEU A 506 5.85 -64.06 14.48
CA LEU A 506 5.85 -65.53 14.39
C LEU A 506 4.47 -66.12 14.68
N GLY A 507 3.75 -65.57 15.66
CA GLY A 507 2.37 -66.00 15.94
C GLY A 507 1.42 -65.71 14.77
N ASP A 508 1.59 -64.58 14.08
CA ASP A 508 0.77 -64.24 12.92
C ASP A 508 1.13 -65.06 11.68
N MET A 509 2.42 -65.34 11.45
CA MET A 509 2.87 -66.28 10.42
C MET A 509 2.32 -67.68 10.68
N PHE A 510 2.43 -68.17 11.92
CA PHE A 510 1.92 -69.48 12.32
C PHE A 510 0.41 -69.62 12.06
N LYS A 511 -0.40 -68.64 12.48
CA LYS A 511 -1.85 -68.65 12.23
C LYS A 511 -2.23 -68.63 10.75
N LYS A 512 -1.38 -68.09 9.86
CA LYS A 512 -1.62 -68.14 8.41
C LYS A 512 -1.38 -69.54 7.85
N GLN A 513 -0.48 -70.30 8.46
CA GLN A 513 -0.14 -71.67 8.06
C GLN A 513 -1.04 -72.73 8.73
N ASP A 514 -1.45 -72.52 9.98
CA ASP A 514 -2.43 -73.34 10.72
C ASP A 514 -3.87 -73.06 10.19
N ARG A 515 -4.20 -73.68 9.05
CA ARG A 515 -5.46 -73.44 8.32
C ARG A 515 -6.68 -74.01 9.03
N ASN A 516 -6.51 -75.10 9.77
CA ASN A 516 -7.59 -75.76 10.48
C ASN A 516 -7.76 -75.22 11.92
N ALA A 517 -6.84 -74.38 12.40
CA ALA A 517 -6.78 -73.76 13.72
C ALA A 517 -6.69 -74.77 14.87
N ASP A 518 -6.00 -75.88 14.67
CA ASP A 518 -5.78 -76.94 15.67
C ASP A 518 -4.51 -76.71 16.53
N GLY A 519 -3.74 -75.67 16.22
CA GLY A 519 -2.54 -75.30 16.95
C GLY A 519 -1.27 -76.03 16.48
N LYS A 520 -1.32 -76.70 15.32
CA LYS A 520 -0.19 -77.41 14.71
C LYS A 520 -0.19 -77.17 13.20
N ILE A 521 0.99 -77.28 12.58
CA ILE A 521 1.14 -77.26 11.13
C ILE A 521 1.55 -78.66 10.68
N THR A 522 0.81 -79.21 9.72
CA THR A 522 1.11 -80.48 9.04
C THR A 522 1.65 -80.26 7.63
N GLU A 523 2.25 -81.29 7.01
CA GLU A 523 2.87 -81.18 5.67
C GLU A 523 1.87 -80.72 4.59
N ASP A 524 0.59 -81.11 4.72
CA ASP A 524 -0.50 -80.73 3.81
C ASP A 524 -0.97 -79.26 3.98
N GLU A 525 -0.64 -78.63 5.12
CA GLU A 525 -1.03 -77.25 5.43
C GLU A 525 0.02 -76.23 5.02
N LEU A 526 1.30 -76.64 5.02
CA LEU A 526 2.43 -75.78 4.71
C LEU A 526 2.36 -75.28 3.27
N ASN A 527 2.16 -73.97 3.11
CA ASN A 527 2.12 -73.32 1.81
C ASN A 527 3.26 -72.31 1.68
N ILE A 528 4.16 -72.55 0.74
CA ILE A 528 5.18 -71.58 0.33
C ILE A 528 4.52 -70.70 -0.74
N ASN A 529 4.24 -69.44 -0.39
CA ASN A 529 3.77 -68.49 -1.39
C ASN A 529 4.97 -68.14 -2.30
N VAL A 530 5.05 -68.81 -3.45
CA VAL A 530 5.93 -68.39 -4.55
C VAL A 530 5.13 -67.37 -5.34
N ASN A 531 5.46 -66.08 -5.21
CA ASN A 531 4.86 -65.05 -6.05
C ASN A 531 5.22 -65.33 -7.52
N GLU A 532 4.25 -65.87 -8.26
CA GLU A 532 4.20 -65.87 -9.72
C GLU A 532 3.94 -64.44 -10.21
N ASP A 533 4.91 -63.54 -10.08
CA ASP A 533 4.91 -62.30 -10.86
C ASP A 533 6.35 -61.98 -11.30
N ASN A 534 6.56 -62.07 -12.62
CA ASN A 534 7.84 -61.83 -13.27
C ASN A 534 8.36 -60.41 -12.97
N GLU A 535 9.65 -60.34 -12.60
CA GLU A 535 10.54 -59.15 -12.51
C GLU A 535 11.03 -58.66 -11.12
N VAL A 536 10.89 -59.43 -10.04
CA VAL A 536 11.56 -59.13 -8.73
C VAL A 536 12.38 -60.34 -8.27
N PRO A 537 13.54 -60.19 -7.57
CA PRO A 537 14.34 -61.34 -7.13
C PRO A 537 13.46 -62.31 -6.34
N LYS A 538 13.57 -63.62 -6.63
CA LYS A 538 12.81 -64.68 -5.97
C LYS A 538 12.96 -64.56 -4.46
N HIS A 539 11.91 -64.06 -3.81
CA HIS A 539 11.76 -64.10 -2.36
C HIS A 539 10.57 -65.03 -2.09
N GLU A 540 10.85 -66.20 -1.55
CA GLU A 540 9.84 -67.17 -1.12
C GLU A 540 9.25 -66.71 0.23
N GLU A 541 7.93 -66.79 0.40
CA GLU A 541 7.23 -66.46 1.66
C GLU A 541 6.82 -67.73 2.41
N LEU A 542 6.88 -67.63 3.74
CA LEU A 542 6.35 -68.55 4.74
C LEU A 542 5.25 -67.88 5.55
#